data_AF-A0A7C0UH40-F1
#
_entry.id   AF-A0A7C0UH40-F1
#
_cell.length_a   1.000
_cell.length_b   1.000
_cell.length_c   1.000
_cell.angle_alpha   90.00
_cell.angle_beta   90.00
_cell.angle_gamma   90.00
#
_symmetry.space_group_name_H-M   'P 1'
#
loop_
_entity.id
_entity.type
_entity.pdbx_description
1 polymer ?
#
loop_
_entity_poly.entity_id
_entity_poly.type
_entity_poly.pdbx_seq_one_letter_code
_entity_poly.pdbx_strand_id
1 'polypeptide(L)'
;MIRKKGRSVEPEQCEEMIRNLRRHHRYPILATAVVEVKNDKNPQPVETMVSSISQSGMGVYSYVPLEKGTPVTIEVTFISVKGIKEN
;
A
#
# COMPACT_ATOMS: atom_id res chain seq x y z
N MET A 1 23.64 -32.47 -25.93
CA MET A 1 23.15 -31.11 -26.27
C MET A 1 21.88 -30.85 -25.47
N ILE A 2 21.94 -30.07 -24.38
CA ILE A 2 20.78 -29.81 -23.52
C ILE A 2 20.11 -28.52 -23.98
N ARG A 3 18.98 -28.62 -24.70
CA ARG A 3 18.13 -27.45 -24.97
C ARG A 3 17.33 -27.15 -23.71
N LYS A 4 17.67 -26.06 -22.99
CA LYS A 4 16.79 -25.51 -21.96
C LYS A 4 15.48 -25.06 -22.65
N LYS A 5 14.39 -25.80 -22.45
CA LYS A 5 13.04 -25.33 -22.78
C LYS A 5 12.72 -24.15 -21.87
N GLY A 6 12.93 -22.92 -22.36
CA GLY A 6 12.21 -21.78 -21.80
C GLY A 6 10.72 -22.03 -22.04
N ARG A 7 9.90 -22.01 -21.00
CA ARG A 7 8.44 -22.04 -21.17
C ARG A 7 8.04 -20.75 -21.88
N SER A 8 7.37 -20.88 -23.02
CA SER A 8 6.59 -19.78 -23.60
C SER A 8 5.49 -19.44 -22.61
N VAL A 9 5.33 -18.15 -22.30
CA VAL A 9 4.24 -17.62 -21.49
C VAL A 9 3.12 -17.26 -22.47
N GLU A 10 1.89 -17.67 -22.18
CA GLU A 10 0.76 -17.37 -23.07
C GLU A 10 0.52 -15.86 -23.13
N PRO A 11 0.11 -15.28 -24.28
CA PRO A 11 -0.07 -13.84 -24.43
C PRO A 11 -0.97 -13.21 -23.36
N GLU A 12 -2.05 -13.88 -22.98
CA GLU A 12 -2.99 -13.43 -21.93
C GLU A 12 -2.31 -13.30 -20.56
N GLN A 13 -1.41 -14.23 -20.24
CA GLN A 13 -0.65 -14.22 -18.99
C GLN A 13 0.36 -13.05 -18.98
N CYS A 14 0.99 -12.76 -20.13
CA CYS A 14 1.86 -11.59 -20.29
C CYS A 14 1.08 -10.28 -20.12
N GLU A 15 -0.11 -10.17 -20.71
CA GLU A 15 -0.97 -8.99 -20.56
C GLU A 15 -1.41 -8.78 -19.11
N GLU A 16 -1.80 -9.84 -18.41
CA GLU A 16 -2.17 -9.78 -17.00
C GLU A 16 -0.97 -9.34 -16.14
N MET A 17 0.22 -9.89 -16.38
CA MET A 17 1.45 -9.47 -15.71
C MET A 17 1.72 -7.98 -15.92
N ILE A 18 1.62 -7.47 -17.15
CA ILE A 18 1.82 -6.05 -17.46
C ILE A 18 0.79 -5.18 -16.76
N ARG A 19 -0.49 -5.60 -16.72
CA ARG A 19 -1.54 -4.88 -15.98
C ARG A 19 -1.28 -4.83 -14.48
N ASN A 20 -0.65 -5.86 -13.93
CA ASN A 20 -0.29 -5.97 -12.52
C ASN A 20 1.03 -5.25 -12.16
N LEU A 21 1.79 -4.76 -13.15
CA LEU A 21 2.96 -3.94 -12.87
C LEU A 21 2.53 -2.63 -12.20
N ARG A 22 3.24 -2.30 -11.13
CA ARG A 22 3.01 -1.05 -10.40
C ARG A 22 3.33 0.13 -11.31
N ARG A 23 2.33 1.00 -11.54
CA ARG A 23 2.46 2.19 -12.41
C ARG A 23 3.17 3.37 -11.74
N HIS A 24 3.01 3.54 -10.42
CA HIS A 24 3.56 4.68 -9.68
C HIS A 24 4.66 4.24 -8.72
N HIS A 25 5.76 4.98 -8.70
CA HIS A 25 6.83 4.77 -7.72
C HIS A 25 6.32 5.01 -6.30
N ARG A 26 6.77 4.19 -5.34
CA ARG A 26 6.44 4.33 -3.92
C ARG A 26 7.63 4.90 -3.18
N TYR A 27 7.42 6.03 -2.52
CA TYR A 27 8.44 6.68 -1.70
C TYR A 27 8.30 6.19 -0.26
N PRO A 28 9.40 5.82 0.40
CA PRO A 28 9.39 5.62 1.84
C PRO A 28 9.08 6.95 2.53
N ILE A 29 8.30 6.92 3.60
CA ILE A 29 7.91 8.13 4.33
C ILE A 29 7.76 7.84 5.82
N LEU A 30 8.13 8.80 6.66
CA LEU A 30 7.86 8.74 8.09
C LEU A 30 6.50 9.41 8.36
N ALA A 31 5.48 8.59 8.54
CA ALA A 31 4.14 9.03 8.86
C ALA A 31 3.40 7.96 9.67
N THR A 32 2.43 8.40 10.46
CA THR A 32 1.41 7.53 11.03
C THR A 32 0.12 7.67 10.24
N ALA A 33 -0.77 6.69 10.38
CA ALA A 33 -2.09 6.72 9.81
C ALA A 33 -3.12 6.10 10.75
N VAL A 34 -4.35 6.58 10.67
CA VAL A 34 -5.51 5.96 11.27
C VAL A 34 -6.35 5.37 10.15
N VAL A 35 -6.60 4.07 10.21
CA VAL A 35 -7.40 3.34 9.21
C VAL A 35 -8.75 2.97 9.81
N GLU A 36 -9.82 3.39 9.15
CA GLU A 36 -11.20 3.10 9.54
C GLU A 36 -11.92 2.34 8.45
N VAL A 37 -12.60 1.25 8.82
CA VAL A 37 -13.43 0.49 7.88
C VAL A 37 -14.71 1.29 7.57
N LYS A 38 -14.97 1.53 6.28
CA LYS A 38 -16.19 2.22 5.87
C LYS A 38 -17.40 1.32 6.10
N ASN A 39 -18.50 1.92 6.53
CA ASN A 39 -19.80 1.27 6.77
C ASN A 39 -19.83 0.27 7.93
N ASP A 40 -18.80 0.25 8.79
CA ASP A 40 -18.91 -0.42 10.07
C ASP A 40 -19.84 0.41 10.99
N LYS A 41 -20.73 -0.27 11.72
CA LYS A 41 -21.64 0.38 12.68
C LYS A 41 -20.91 0.82 13.95
N ASN A 42 -19.76 0.23 14.24
CA ASN A 42 -18.90 0.60 15.35
C ASN A 42 -17.42 0.45 14.93
N PRO A 43 -16.93 1.34 14.05
CA PRO A 43 -15.58 1.22 13.52
C PRO A 43 -14.57 1.28 14.67
N GLN A 44 -13.74 0.25 14.77
CA GLN A 44 -12.53 0.30 15.60
C GLN A 44 -11.39 0.81 14.73
N PRO A 45 -10.94 2.06 14.93
CA PRO A 45 -9.82 2.60 14.18
C PRO A 45 -8.54 1.81 14.46
N VAL A 46 -7.75 1.57 13.41
CA VAL A 46 -6.45 0.91 13.50
C VAL A 46 -5.37 1.98 13.31
N GLU A 47 -4.66 2.30 14.39
CA GLU A 47 -3.50 3.19 14.35
C GLU A 47 -2.28 2.45 13.81
N THR A 48 -1.58 3.01 12.84
CA THR A 48 -0.48 2.31 12.19
C THR A 48 0.60 3.24 11.66
N MET A 49 1.77 2.67 11.36
CA MET A 49 2.83 3.34 10.63
C MET A 49 2.64 3.17 9.12
N VAL A 50 2.90 4.25 8.39
CA VAL A 50 2.97 4.23 6.92
C VAL A 50 4.36 3.75 6.52
N SER A 51 4.45 2.70 5.70
CA SER A 51 5.71 2.19 5.18
C SER A 51 6.14 2.91 3.90
N SER A 52 5.17 3.27 3.05
CA SER A 52 5.41 3.94 1.78
C SER A 52 4.15 4.56 1.19
N ILE A 53 4.31 5.58 0.36
CA ILE A 53 3.20 6.26 -0.33
C ILE A 53 3.51 6.49 -1.82
N SER A 54 2.47 6.49 -2.64
CA SER A 54 2.50 6.80 -4.07
C SER A 54 1.23 7.55 -4.46
N GLN A 55 1.19 8.11 -5.67
CA GLN A 55 0.03 8.84 -6.18
C GLN A 55 -1.27 8.01 -6.18
N SER A 56 -1.18 6.69 -6.31
CA SER A 56 -2.36 5.81 -6.39
C SER A 56 -2.52 4.88 -5.20
N GLY A 57 -1.78 5.08 -4.11
CA GLY A 57 -1.97 4.24 -2.92
C GLY A 57 -0.82 4.25 -1.93
N MET A 58 -1.04 3.53 -0.83
CA MET A 58 -0.21 3.56 0.36
C MET A 58 0.09 2.14 0.83
N GLY A 59 1.25 1.92 1.43
CA GLY A 59 1.57 0.75 2.22
C GLY A 59 1.56 1.13 3.69
N VAL A 60 0.83 0.35 4.50
CA VAL A 60 0.78 0.50 5.96
C VAL A 60 1.09 -0.83 6.60
N TYR A 61 1.54 -0.80 7.85
CA TYR A 61 1.55 -2.01 8.67
C TYR A 61 0.14 -2.27 9.20
N SER A 62 -0.17 -3.50 9.61
CA SER A 62 -1.39 -3.78 10.33
C SER A 62 -1.13 -4.89 11.33
N TYR A 63 -1.61 -4.70 12.56
CA TYR A 63 -1.63 -5.75 13.58
C TYR A 63 -2.98 -6.48 13.62
N VAL A 64 -3.97 -6.01 12.85
CA VAL A 64 -5.31 -6.61 12.74
C VAL A 64 -5.51 -7.11 11.30
N PRO A 65 -6.08 -8.30 11.08
CA PRO A 65 -6.44 -8.73 9.74
C PRO A 65 -7.53 -7.81 9.15
N LEU A 66 -7.31 -7.36 7.91
CA LEU A 66 -8.31 -6.66 7.10
C LEU A 66 -8.60 -7.51 5.86
N GLU A 67 -9.88 -7.71 5.54
CA GLU A 67 -10.28 -8.46 4.37
C GLU A 67 -9.90 -7.71 3.07
N LYS A 68 -9.53 -8.49 2.04
CA LYS A 68 -9.16 -7.91 0.75
C LYS A 68 -10.40 -7.27 0.12
N GLY A 69 -10.26 -6.02 -0.30
CA GLY A 69 -11.34 -5.26 -0.94
C GLY A 69 -12.23 -4.51 0.05
N THR A 70 -11.98 -4.64 1.36
CA THR A 70 -12.68 -3.83 2.36
C THR A 70 -12.43 -2.34 2.12
N PRO A 71 -13.48 -1.53 1.93
CA PRO A 71 -13.34 -0.10 1.75
C PRO A 71 -12.93 0.54 3.09
N VAL A 72 -11.93 1.41 3.04
CA VAL A 72 -11.43 2.13 4.22
C VAL A 72 -11.37 3.63 3.99
N THR A 73 -11.40 4.39 5.08
CA THR A 73 -10.93 5.78 5.14
C THR A 73 -9.56 5.76 5.82
N ILE A 74 -8.66 6.61 5.34
CA ILE A 74 -7.31 6.71 5.91
C ILE A 74 -7.04 8.18 6.20
N GLU A 75 -6.77 8.49 7.46
CA GLU A 75 -6.19 9.76 7.87
C GLU A 75 -4.68 9.59 8.03
N VAL A 76 -3.89 10.50 7.47
CA VAL A 76 -2.42 10.41 7.47
C VAL A 76 -1.84 11.60 8.20
N THR A 77 -0.96 11.34 9.17
CA THR A 77 -0.20 12.37 9.88
C THR A 77 1.27 12.27 9.48
N PHE A 78 1.74 13.27 8.73
CA PHE A 78 3.15 13.36 8.34
C PHE A 78 4.00 13.85 9.50
N ILE A 79 5.05 13.08 9.82
CA ILE A 79 5.98 13.45 10.89
C ILE A 79 7.08 14.31 10.26
N SER A 80 7.04 15.60 10.55
CA SER A 80 8.11 16.52 10.19
C SER A 80 9.25 16.41 11.19
N VAL A 81 10.43 15.97 10.75
CA VAL A 81 11.66 16.03 11.55
C VAL A 81 12.28 17.43 11.42
N LYS A 82 11.48 18.48 11.67
CA LYS A 82 12.03 19.80 11.95
C LYS A 82 12.24 19.86 13.46
N GLY A 83 13.47 19.67 13.91
CA GLY A 83 13.89 19.95 15.29
C GLY A 83 13.88 21.45 15.63
N ILE A 84 12.89 22.20 15.16
CA ILE A 84 12.80 23.65 15.34
C ILE A 84 11.39 23.97 15.81
N LYS A 85 11.29 24.44 17.06
CA LYS A 85 10.13 25.22 17.53
C LYS A 85 10.05 26.46 16.63
N GLU A 86 9.00 26.57 15.84
CA GLU A 86 8.64 27.86 15.27
C GLU A 86 8.06 28.69 16.43
N ASN A 87 8.82 29.72 16.85
CA ASN A 87 8.42 30.75 17.80
C ASN A 87 7.44 31.73 17.14
#